data_AF-A0A3P7RNM5-F1
#
_entry.id   AF-A0A3P7RNM5-F1
#
_cell.length_a   1.000
_cell.length_b   1.000
_cell.length_c   1.000
_cell.angle_alpha   90.00
_cell.angle_beta   90.00
_cell.angle_gamma   90.00
#
_symmetry.space_group_name_H-M   'P 1'
#
loop_
_entity.id
_entity.type
_entity.pdbx_description
1 polymer ?
#
loop_
_entity_poly.entity_id
_entity_poly.type
_entity_poly.pdbx_seq_one_letter_code
_entity_poly.pdbx_strand_id
1 'polypeptide(L)'
;MGVTGSAAGRRALWRLVKTRIGTLPEELATLAMLSYVLKGSCADFCDMNRHAEVKTFFDTHPVSCVRAVNQALESVKINSKIAQRDYADAAAFLRSLVNTS
;
A
#
# COMPACT_ATOMS: atom_id res chain seq x y z
N MET A 1 -8.84 6.68 5.45
CA MET A 1 -7.99 7.68 6.13
C MET A 1 -7.83 8.86 5.18
N GLY A 2 -8.12 10.09 5.58
CA GLY A 2 -8.09 11.24 4.65
C GLY A 2 -6.74 11.42 3.94
N VAL A 3 -5.64 11.16 4.65
CA VAL A 3 -4.27 11.30 4.11
C VAL A 3 -3.91 10.28 3.02
N THR A 4 -4.57 9.12 2.96
CA THR A 4 -4.23 8.06 1.99
C THR A 4 -4.88 8.29 0.61
N GLY A 5 -5.68 9.35 0.45
CA GLY A 5 -6.27 9.72 -0.84
C GLY A 5 -5.26 10.16 -1.90
N SER A 6 -4.07 10.63 -1.48
CA SER A 6 -2.99 11.03 -2.40
C SER A 6 -1.80 10.09 -2.35
N ALA A 7 -1.06 9.97 -3.46
CA ALA A 7 0.17 9.17 -3.50
C ALA A 7 1.23 9.66 -2.50
N ALA A 8 1.33 10.97 -2.30
CA ALA A 8 2.24 11.55 -1.32
C ALA A 8 1.87 11.18 0.12
N GLY A 9 0.58 11.28 0.47
CA GLY A 9 0.12 10.96 1.81
C GLY A 9 0.22 9.47 2.12
N ARG A 10 -0.01 8.57 1.14
CA ARG A 10 0.26 7.14 1.31
C ARG A 10 1.73 6.85 1.63
N ARG A 11 2.66 7.46 0.87
CA ARG A 11 4.11 7.32 1.13
C ARG A 11 4.52 7.89 2.49
N ALA A 12 3.93 9.02 2.89
CA ALA A 12 4.19 9.63 4.19
C ALA A 12 3.72 8.71 5.33
N LEU A 13 2.51 8.17 5.22
CA LEU A 13 1.98 7.22 6.20
C LEU A 13 2.84 5.95 6.28
N TRP A 14 3.24 5.38 5.13
CA TRP A 14 4.14 4.22 5.11
C TRP A 14 5.48 4.50 5.78
N ARG A 15 6.08 5.69 5.53
CA ARG A 15 7.31 6.09 6.21
C ARG A 15 7.11 6.18 7.72
N LEU A 16 6.00 6.77 8.19
CA LEU A 16 5.68 6.87 9.61
C LEU A 16 5.53 5.49 10.25
N VAL A 17 4.82 4.57 9.59
CA VAL A 17 4.70 3.17 10.04
C VAL A 17 6.09 2.55 10.18
N LYS A 18 6.95 2.67 9.17
CA LYS A 18 8.32 2.12 9.24
C LYS A 18 9.15 2.69 10.39
N THR A 19 9.00 3.98 10.67
CA THR A 19 9.74 4.65 11.75
C THR A 19 9.21 4.31 13.13
N ARG A 20 7.90 4.08 13.29
CA ARG A 20 7.24 3.98 14.61
C ARG A 20 6.64 2.63 14.92
N ILE A 21 6.84 1.59 14.10
CA ILE A 21 6.16 0.29 14.29
C ILE A 21 6.36 -0.31 15.68
N GLY A 22 7.48 -0.03 16.35
CA GLY A 22 7.75 -0.49 17.71
C GLY A 22 6.84 0.10 18.79
N THR A 23 6.32 1.32 18.60
CA THR A 23 5.44 2.00 19.58
C THR A 23 3.99 2.12 19.09
N LEU A 24 3.77 2.01 17.79
CA LEU A 24 2.47 2.21 17.15
C LEU A 24 1.36 1.28 17.68
N PRO A 25 1.59 -0.01 17.99
CA PRO A 25 0.54 -0.88 18.53
C PRO A 25 -0.01 -0.39 19.87
N GLU A 26 0.86 0.11 20.75
CA GLU A 26 0.48 0.64 22.06
C GLU A 26 -0.24 1.99 21.92
N GLU A 27 0.28 2.89 21.08
CA GLU A 27 -0.29 4.22 20.85
C GLU A 27 -1.70 4.19 20.26
N LEU A 28 -1.99 3.21 19.39
CA LEU A 28 -3.30 3.08 18.76
C LEU A 28 -4.33 2.38 19.66
N ALA A 29 -3.90 1.83 20.80
CA ALA A 29 -4.67 1.14 21.83
C ALA A 29 -5.55 -0.05 21.38
N THR A 30 -5.78 -0.23 20.08
CA THR A 30 -6.68 -1.22 19.51
C THR A 30 -6.11 -1.86 18.25
N LEU A 31 -6.29 -3.18 18.14
CA LEU A 31 -5.91 -3.94 16.95
C LEU A 31 -6.67 -3.50 15.69
N ALA A 32 -7.90 -2.99 15.86
CA ALA A 32 -8.71 -2.47 14.77
C ALA A 32 -8.05 -1.24 14.13
N MET A 33 -7.65 -0.25 14.93
CA MET A 33 -6.97 0.95 14.43
C MET A 33 -5.63 0.62 13.78
N LEU A 34 -4.84 -0.26 14.42
CA LEU A 34 -3.57 -0.72 13.83
C LEU A 34 -3.81 -1.37 12.46
N SER A 35 -4.78 -2.27 12.35
CA SER A 35 -5.15 -2.92 11.07
C SER A 35 -5.50 -1.91 9.97
N TYR A 36 -6.26 -0.86 10.28
CA TYR A 36 -6.58 0.20 9.32
C TYR A 36 -5.35 1.01 8.91
N VAL A 37 -4.47 1.34 9.86
CA VAL A 37 -3.23 2.06 9.57
C VAL A 37 -2.32 1.24 8.66
N LEU A 38 -2.12 -0.05 8.97
CA LEU A 38 -1.28 -0.92 8.15
C LEU A 38 -1.83 -1.05 6.74
N LYS A 39 -3.12 -1.37 6.57
CA LYS A 39 -3.75 -1.44 5.25
C LYS A 39 -3.65 -0.13 4.48
N GLY A 40 -4.05 0.98 5.10
CA GLY A 40 -4.04 2.29 4.44
C GLY A 40 -2.64 2.76 4.05
N SER A 41 -1.61 2.27 4.72
CA SER A 41 -0.22 2.64 4.43
C SER A 41 0.34 1.98 3.17
N CYS A 42 -0.09 0.75 2.84
CA CYS A 42 0.59 -0.04 1.80
C CYS A 42 -0.32 -0.79 0.81
N ALA A 43 -1.63 -0.95 1.05
CA ALA A 43 -2.50 -1.77 0.21
C ALA A 43 -2.67 -1.24 -1.23
N ASP A 44 -2.52 0.07 -1.44
CA ASP A 44 -2.69 0.71 -2.75
C ASP A 44 -1.39 0.79 -3.57
N PHE A 45 -0.31 0.15 -3.13
CA PHE A 45 0.86 0.00 -4.01
C PHE A 45 0.52 -0.91 -5.19
N CYS A 46 1.17 -0.68 -6.32
CA CYS A 46 0.91 -1.38 -7.59
C CYS A 46 2.19 -1.91 -8.25
N ASP A 47 3.23 -2.15 -7.44
CA ASP A 47 4.52 -2.68 -7.90
C ASP A 47 5.02 -3.78 -6.96
N MET A 48 5.64 -4.81 -7.54
CA MET A 48 6.13 -5.98 -6.80
C MET A 48 7.38 -5.68 -5.96
N ASN A 49 8.16 -4.63 -6.27
CA ASN A 49 9.24 -4.21 -5.37
C ASN A 49 8.69 -3.68 -4.05
N ARG A 50 7.58 -2.90 -4.09
CA ARG A 50 6.85 -2.48 -2.89
C ARG A 50 6.24 -3.65 -2.14
N HIS A 51 5.73 -4.66 -2.84
CA HIS A 51 5.28 -5.90 -2.19
C HIS A 51 6.42 -6.56 -1.39
N ALA A 52 7.60 -6.73 -2.00
CA ALA A 52 8.76 -7.32 -1.34
C ALA A 52 9.25 -6.48 -0.16
N GLU A 53 9.27 -5.15 -0.28
CA GLU A 53 9.59 -4.22 0.81
C GLU A 53 8.65 -4.41 2.01
N VAL A 54 7.34 -4.41 1.77
CA VAL A 54 6.32 -4.56 2.82
C VAL A 54 6.45 -5.92 3.51
N LYS A 55 6.64 -6.99 2.73
CA LYS A 55 6.82 -8.35 3.27
C LYS A 55 8.05 -8.41 4.18
N THR A 56 9.22 -7.98 3.66
CA THR A 56 10.49 -7.99 4.40
C THR A 56 10.39 -7.17 5.69
N PHE A 57 9.71 -6.02 5.62
CA PHE A 57 9.52 -5.16 6.79
C PHE A 57 8.75 -5.87 7.90
N PHE A 58 7.60 -6.49 7.60
CA PHE A 58 6.78 -7.17 8.60
C PHE A 58 7.30 -8.56 9.00
N ASP A 59 8.12 -9.21 8.17
CA ASP A 59 8.88 -10.39 8.58
C ASP A 59 9.91 -10.02 9.68
N THR A 60 10.50 -8.81 9.58
CA THR A 60 11.49 -8.29 10.55
C THR A 60 10.83 -7.63 11.77
N HIS A 61 9.62 -7.10 11.61
CA HIS A 61 8.86 -6.41 12.65
C HIS A 61 7.47 -7.04 12.80
N PRO A 62 7.37 -8.21 13.47
CA PRO A 62 6.11 -8.91 13.63
C PRO A 62 5.08 -8.06 14.36
N VAL A 63 3.84 -8.11 13.87
CA VAL A 63 2.70 -7.42 14.47
C VAL A 63 1.56 -8.42 14.72
N SER A 64 0.76 -8.16 15.73
CA SER A 64 -0.40 -8.98 16.09
C SER A 64 -1.48 -9.02 15.00
N CYS A 65 -1.55 -8.01 14.14
CA CYS A 65 -2.53 -7.90 13.06
C CYS A 65 -2.06 -8.55 11.75
N VAL A 66 -1.59 -9.80 11.81
CA VAL A 66 -1.07 -10.59 10.67
C VAL A 66 -2.04 -10.61 9.48
N ARG A 67 -3.34 -10.75 9.74
CA ARG A 67 -4.37 -10.72 8.68
C ARG A 67 -4.36 -9.42 7.88
N ALA A 68 -4.13 -8.28 8.53
CA ALA A 68 -4.10 -6.98 7.87
C ALA A 68 -2.91 -6.86 6.92
N VAL A 69 -1.74 -7.35 7.35
CA VAL A 69 -0.52 -7.42 6.54
C VAL A 69 -0.73 -8.31 5.32
N ASN A 70 -1.26 -9.52 5.51
CA ASN A 70 -1.52 -10.45 4.40
C ASN A 70 -2.51 -9.88 3.39
N GLN A 71 -3.57 -9.23 3.87
CA GLN A 71 -4.54 -8.57 3.00
C GLN A 71 -3.89 -7.42 2.20
N ALA A 72 -3.03 -6.62 2.81
CA ALA A 72 -2.31 -5.57 2.11
C ALA A 72 -1.36 -6.15 1.04
N LEU A 73 -0.61 -7.21 1.35
CA LEU A 73 0.28 -7.88 0.39
C LEU A 73 -0.51 -8.43 -0.81
N GLU A 74 -1.63 -9.12 -0.58
CA GLU A 74 -2.47 -9.61 -1.68
C GLU A 74 -3.08 -8.45 -2.50
N SER A 75 -3.46 -7.33 -1.87
CA SER A 75 -3.88 -6.13 -2.60
C SER A 75 -2.78 -5.60 -3.52
N VAL A 76 -1.54 -5.47 -3.03
CA VAL A 76 -0.42 -4.98 -3.85
C VAL A 76 -0.16 -5.90 -5.04
N LYS A 77 -0.22 -7.22 -4.82
CA LYS A 77 -0.05 -8.23 -5.88
C LYS A 77 -1.15 -8.14 -6.94
N ILE A 78 -2.41 -8.00 -6.53
CA ILE A 78 -3.55 -7.80 -7.45
C ILE A 78 -3.37 -6.51 -8.25
N ASN A 79 -3.07 -5.40 -7.57
CA ASN A 79 -2.86 -4.10 -8.19
C ASN A 79 -1.71 -4.13 -9.20
N SER A 80 -0.61 -4.82 -8.88
CA SER A 80 0.54 -4.97 -9.79
C SER A 80 0.17 -5.75 -11.05
N LYS A 81 -0.61 -6.83 -10.90
CA LYS A 81 -1.09 -7.61 -12.06
C LYS A 81 -2.06 -6.83 -12.93
N ILE A 82 -2.99 -6.08 -12.33
CA ILE A 82 -3.92 -5.21 -13.06
C ILE A 82 -3.14 -4.13 -13.81
N ALA A 83 -2.21 -3.44 -13.13
CA ALA A 83 -1.37 -2.44 -13.75
C ALA A 83 -0.58 -3.03 -14.93
N GLN A 84 0.07 -4.18 -14.75
CA GLN A 84 0.83 -4.84 -15.82
C GLN A 84 -0.06 -5.22 -17.01
N ARG A 85 -1.25 -5.77 -16.76
CA ARG A 85 -2.20 -6.20 -17.80
C ARG A 85 -2.73 -5.01 -18.60
N ASP A 86 -3.16 -3.96 -17.91
CA ASP A 86 -3.94 -2.88 -18.51
C ASP A 86 -3.07 -1.71 -18.99
N TYR A 87 -1.77 -1.69 -18.64
CA TYR A 87 -0.89 -0.55 -18.93
C TYR A 87 -0.86 -0.16 -20.41
N ALA A 88 -0.67 -1.13 -21.30
CA ALA A 88 -0.51 -0.87 -22.73
C ALA A 88 -1.79 -0.27 -23.33
N ASP A 89 -2.94 -0.87 -23.02
CA ASP A 89 -4.24 -0.44 -23.54
C ASP A 89 -4.64 0.93 -22.98
N ALA A 90 -4.47 1.13 -21.68
CA ALA A 90 -4.72 2.42 -21.04
C ALA A 90 -3.81 3.52 -21.61
N ALA A 91 -2.52 3.23 -21.83
CA ALA A 91 -1.59 4.18 -22.43
C ALA A 91 -1.95 4.52 -23.88
N ALA A 92 -2.36 3.53 -24.69
CA ALA A 92 -2.79 3.76 -26.06
C ALA A 92 -4.06 4.62 -26.12
N PHE A 93 -5.04 4.32 -25.28
CA PHE A 93 -6.26 5.11 -25.16
C PHE A 93 -5.96 6.56 -24.76
N LEU A 94 -5.18 6.79 -23.70
CA LEU A 94 -4.82 8.14 -23.27
C LEU A 94 -4.08 8.93 -24.36
N ARG A 95 -3.20 8.29 -25.14
CA ARG A 95 -2.54 8.94 -26.29
C ARG A 95 -3.53 9.33 -27.39
N SER A 96 -4.51 8.48 -27.67
CA SER A 96 -5.54 8.82 -28.67
C SER A 96 -6.37 10.05 -28.29
N LEU A 97 -6.64 10.26 -27.00
CA LEU A 97 -7.36 11.45 -26.53
C LEU A 97 -6.57 12.74 -26.79
N VAL A 98 -5.26 12.72 -26.55
CA VAL A 98 -4.38 13.87 -26.80
C VAL A 98 -4.27 14.18 -28.29
N ASN A 99 -4.19 13.16 -29.15
CA ASN A 99 -4.08 13.33 -30.61
C ASN A 99 -5.38 13.79 -31.28
N THR A 100 -6.50 13.79 -30.55
CA THR A 100 -7.82 14.24 -31.06
C THR A 100 -8.15 15.67 -30.63
N SER A 101 -7.24 16.34 -29.89
CA SER A 101 -7.33 17.74 -29.45
C SER A 101 -6.41 18.63 -30.27
#